data_AF-A0A3A6HVR6-F1
#
_entry.id   AF-A0A3A6HVR6-F1
#
_cell.length_a   1.000
_cell.length_b   1.000
_cell.length_c   1.000
_cell.angle_alpha   90.00
_cell.angle_beta   90.00
_cell.angle_gamma   90.00
#
_symmetry.space_group_name_H-M   'P 1'
#
loop_
_entity.id
_entity.type
_entity.pdbx_description
1 polymer ?
#
loop_
_entity_poly.entity_id
_entity_poly.type
_entity_poly.pdbx_seq_one_letter_code
_entity_poly.pdbx_strand_id
1 'polypeptide(L)'
;MKLSEKIQQLRKENGLSQEELAEICKVSRQSISKWEADIALPETDRLLLLANTFQISLDVLLKDELVVNGVKKTGTCGLNAINDAESGIYEGIIIKESLDRDEILDAVSMNKVEIWNAGGAPKYWTAIYFTSSRPDFPELLSGALSGGTDGGEAWFADFKSGNMKYIVFNGLVLRYEIGNLPDKERVCRECEKRGVAKEQMNWPE
;
A
#
# COMPACT_ATOMS: atom_id res chain seq x y z
N MET A 1 24.52 1.58 2.69
CA MET A 1 25.11 2.93 2.52
C MET A 1 24.27 3.85 3.37
N LYS A 2 24.90 4.62 4.27
CA LYS A 2 24.13 5.40 5.24
C LYS A 2 23.32 6.51 4.58
N LEU A 3 22.23 6.93 5.23
CA LEU A 3 21.39 8.03 4.76
C LEU A 3 22.18 9.32 4.52
N SER A 4 23.11 9.65 5.43
CA SER A 4 24.00 10.82 5.34
C SER A 4 24.83 10.82 4.05
N GLU A 5 25.42 9.67 3.72
CA GLU A 5 26.22 9.48 2.50
C GLU A 5 25.34 9.57 1.25
N LYS A 6 24.12 8.99 1.28
CA LYS A 6 23.16 9.06 0.17
C LYS A 6 22.70 10.48 -0.11
N ILE A 7 22.35 11.25 0.91
CA ILE A 7 21.94 12.65 0.75
C ILE A 7 23.07 13.43 0.06
N GLN A 8 24.32 13.22 0.50
CA GLN A 8 25.46 13.89 -0.09
C GLN A 8 25.70 13.45 -1.54
N GLN A 9 25.61 12.15 -1.83
CA GLN A 9 25.79 11.62 -3.18
C GLN A 9 24.71 12.16 -4.14
N LEU A 10 23.43 12.01 -3.78
CA LEU A 10 22.31 12.45 -4.61
C LEU A 10 22.32 13.95 -4.84
N ARG A 11 22.71 14.75 -3.83
CA ARG A 11 22.89 16.19 -4.00
C ARG A 11 23.96 16.50 -5.05
N LYS A 12 25.11 15.83 -5.00
CA LYS A 12 26.21 16.01 -5.97
C LYS A 12 25.81 15.54 -7.36
N GLU A 13 25.09 14.44 -7.48
CA GLU A 13 24.57 13.91 -8.76
C GLU A 13 23.58 14.87 -9.41
N ASN A 14 22.78 15.58 -8.61
CA ASN A 14 21.87 16.63 -9.08
C ASN A 14 22.55 18.00 -9.26
N GLY A 15 23.87 18.10 -9.04
CA GLY A 15 24.62 19.36 -9.21
C GLY A 15 24.28 20.46 -8.21
N LEU A 16 23.62 20.13 -7.09
CA LEU A 16 23.15 21.11 -6.10
C LEU A 16 24.24 21.42 -5.07
N SER A 17 24.33 22.68 -4.65
CA SER A 17 25.06 23.09 -3.44
C SER A 17 24.25 22.77 -2.18
N GLN A 18 24.92 22.79 -1.02
CA GLN A 18 24.21 22.62 0.27
C GLN A 18 23.22 23.76 0.54
N GLU A 19 23.48 24.97 0.02
CA GLU A 19 22.59 26.12 0.16
C GLU A 19 21.31 25.91 -0.66
N GLU A 20 21.44 25.51 -1.93
CA GLU A 20 20.30 25.24 -2.81
C GLU A 20 19.44 24.10 -2.29
N LEU A 21 20.06 23.01 -1.79
CA LEU A 21 19.29 21.93 -1.17
C LEU A 21 18.58 22.40 0.10
N ALA A 22 19.17 23.31 0.87
CA ALA A 22 18.55 23.88 2.07
C ALA A 22 17.34 24.73 1.72
N GLU A 23 17.43 25.56 0.67
CA GLU A 23 16.31 26.36 0.15
C GLU A 23 15.16 25.47 -0.30
N ILE A 24 15.45 24.41 -1.08
CA ILE A 24 14.45 23.43 -1.51
C ILE A 24 13.80 22.79 -0.28
N CYS A 25 14.62 22.32 0.67
CA CYS A 25 14.19 21.70 1.92
C CYS A 25 13.53 22.65 2.90
N LYS A 26 13.49 23.96 2.66
CA LYS A 26 13.03 25.01 3.58
C LYS A 26 13.66 24.89 4.97
N VAL A 27 14.96 24.62 5.01
CA VAL A 27 15.76 24.51 6.25
C VAL A 27 17.00 25.38 6.14
N SER A 28 17.74 25.53 7.23
CA SER A 28 19.04 26.20 7.20
C SER A 28 20.09 25.33 6.50
N ARG A 29 21.09 25.96 5.86
CA ARG A 29 22.29 25.25 5.34
C ARG A 29 22.98 24.39 6.40
N GLN A 30 22.96 24.83 7.67
CA GLN A 30 23.51 24.08 8.80
C GLN A 30 22.77 22.75 9.01
N SER A 31 21.46 22.69 8.75
CA SER A 31 20.67 21.46 8.84
C SER A 31 21.15 20.44 7.81
N ILE A 32 21.32 20.86 6.55
CA ILE A 32 21.85 19.99 5.49
C ILE A 32 23.25 19.47 5.85
N SER A 33 24.13 20.35 6.34
CA SER A 33 25.47 19.93 6.77
C SER A 33 25.46 18.91 7.89
N LYS A 34 24.52 19.00 8.85
CA LYS A 34 24.36 18.02 9.93
C LYS A 34 23.83 16.68 9.42
N TRP A 35 22.93 16.70 8.44
CA TRP A 35 22.41 15.49 7.81
C TRP A 35 23.49 14.75 7.02
N GLU A 36 24.29 15.47 6.22
CA GLU A 36 25.41 14.87 5.47
C GLU A 36 26.54 14.37 6.37
N ALA A 37 26.68 14.91 7.58
CA ALA A 37 27.69 14.52 8.56
C ALA A 37 27.22 13.44 9.55
N ASP A 38 26.02 12.88 9.39
CA ASP A 38 25.42 11.89 10.31
C ASP A 38 25.26 12.42 11.76
N ILE A 39 25.20 13.76 11.94
CA ILE A 39 25.08 14.43 13.25
C ILE A 39 23.60 14.55 13.66
N ALA A 40 22.71 14.70 12.68
CA ALA A 40 21.27 14.80 12.89
C ALA A 40 20.53 14.11 11.74
N LEU A 41 19.31 13.65 12.01
CA LEU A 41 18.44 13.08 10.99
C LEU A 41 17.43 14.13 10.48
N PRO A 42 17.03 14.07 9.20
CA PRO A 42 15.92 14.87 8.70
C PRO A 42 14.61 14.42 9.33
N GLU A 43 13.71 15.37 9.59
CA GLU A 43 12.33 15.08 9.99
C GLU A 43 11.55 14.42 8.82
N THR A 44 10.45 13.74 9.13
CA THR A 44 9.62 13.02 8.14
C THR A 44 9.24 13.86 6.93
N ASP A 45 8.81 15.11 7.14
CA ASP A 45 8.45 16.03 6.06
C ASP A 45 9.65 16.37 5.15
N ARG A 46 10.86 16.42 5.72
CA ARG A 46 12.09 16.70 4.98
C ARG A 46 12.56 15.47 4.22
N LEU A 47 12.38 14.28 4.78
CA LEU A 47 12.64 13.03 4.07
C LEU A 47 11.78 12.90 2.81
N LEU A 48 10.48 13.23 2.92
CA LEU A 48 9.58 13.26 1.76
C LEU A 48 10.03 14.27 0.71
N LEU A 49 10.48 15.45 1.14
CA LEU A 49 10.94 16.47 0.21
C LEU A 49 12.28 16.08 -0.46
N LEU A 50 13.19 15.47 0.27
CA LEU A 50 14.44 14.93 -0.27
C LEU A 50 14.16 13.85 -1.32
N ALA A 51 13.27 12.92 -1.01
CA ALA A 51 12.83 11.87 -1.94
C ALA A 51 12.29 12.48 -3.25
N ASN A 52 11.41 13.48 -3.16
CA ASN A 52 10.87 14.21 -4.31
C ASN A 52 11.95 15.00 -5.07
N THR A 53 12.89 15.63 -4.36
CA THR A 53 13.97 16.43 -4.97
C THR A 53 14.90 15.54 -5.79
N PHE A 54 15.25 14.38 -5.25
CA PHE A 54 16.16 13.43 -5.89
C PHE A 54 15.46 12.45 -6.83
N GLN A 55 14.13 12.53 -6.98
CA GLN A 55 13.33 11.61 -7.78
C GLN A 55 13.54 10.14 -7.40
N ILE A 56 13.60 9.84 -6.11
CA ILE A 56 13.69 8.47 -5.60
C ILE A 56 12.57 8.21 -4.60
N SER A 57 12.25 6.94 -4.35
CA SER A 57 11.31 6.59 -3.28
C SER A 57 11.95 6.75 -1.91
N LEU A 58 11.11 7.00 -0.90
CA LEU A 58 11.56 7.08 0.50
C LEU A 58 12.20 5.76 0.96
N ASP A 59 11.69 4.62 0.50
CA ASP A 59 12.31 3.31 0.72
C ASP A 59 13.76 3.26 0.22
N VAL A 60 14.03 3.75 -0.99
CA VAL A 60 15.38 3.78 -1.56
C VAL A 60 16.27 4.74 -0.80
N LEU A 61 15.73 5.87 -0.33
CA LEU A 61 16.48 6.81 0.50
C LEU A 61 16.90 6.18 1.83
N LEU A 62 16.02 5.42 2.49
CA LEU A 62 16.23 4.90 3.84
C LEU A 62 16.85 3.49 3.93
N LYS A 63 16.59 2.58 2.97
CA LYS A 63 17.07 1.19 3.04
C LYS A 63 18.53 1.06 2.68
N ASP A 64 19.30 0.25 3.39
CA ASP A 64 20.74 0.09 3.17
C ASP A 64 21.14 -0.58 1.84
N GLU A 65 20.17 -1.15 1.13
CA GLU A 65 20.39 -1.94 -0.08
C GLU A 65 20.74 -1.06 -1.29
N LEU A 66 21.94 -1.29 -1.82
CA LEU A 66 22.43 -0.75 -3.07
C LEU A 66 21.63 -1.34 -4.24
N VAL A 67 20.55 -0.67 -4.64
CA VAL A 67 20.02 -0.82 -6.00
C VAL A 67 20.32 0.46 -6.78
N VAL A 68 21.61 0.73 -6.94
CA VAL A 68 22.11 1.63 -7.99
C VAL A 68 22.10 0.79 -9.28
N ASN A 69 21.26 1.17 -10.24
CA ASN A 69 20.99 0.51 -11.54
C ASN A 69 19.69 -0.31 -11.67
N GLY A 70 18.64 0.10 -10.96
CA GLY A 70 17.27 -0.17 -11.39
C GLY A 70 16.55 1.15 -11.54
N VAL A 71 16.64 1.80 -12.71
CA VAL A 71 15.76 2.93 -13.04
C VAL A 71 14.33 2.39 -13.07
N LYS A 72 13.67 2.34 -11.92
CA LYS A 72 12.25 2.60 -11.86
C LYS A 72 12.14 4.09 -12.15
N LYS A 73 11.64 4.45 -13.33
CA LYS A 73 11.15 5.79 -13.58
C LYS A 73 10.15 6.09 -12.47
N THR A 74 10.58 6.85 -11.48
CA THR A 74 9.72 7.45 -10.49
C THR A 74 8.88 8.48 -11.24
N GLY A 75 7.59 8.21 -11.36
CA GLY A 75 6.63 9.24 -11.67
C GLY A 75 6.76 10.29 -10.58
N THR A 76 7.34 11.44 -10.92
CA THR A 76 7.13 12.68 -10.20
C THR A 76 5.61 12.85 -10.03
N CYS A 77 5.09 12.74 -8.81
CA CYS A 77 3.79 13.31 -8.49
C CYS A 77 3.91 14.84 -8.48
N GLY A 78 4.05 15.40 -9.68
CA GLY A 78 3.63 16.76 -10.01
C GLY A 78 2.17 16.69 -10.49
N LEU A 79 1.40 17.70 -10.10
CA LEU A 79 -0.03 17.81 -10.36
C LEU A 79 -0.44 17.50 -11.82
N ASN A 80 -1.48 16.65 -11.94
CA ASN A 80 -2.48 16.55 -13.00
C ASN A 80 -2.02 16.30 -14.45
N ALA A 81 -2.02 15.03 -14.87
CA ALA A 81 -2.59 14.60 -16.15
C ALA A 81 -2.75 13.07 -16.18
N ILE A 82 -4.01 12.63 -16.16
CA ILE A 82 -4.57 11.41 -16.76
C ILE A 82 -3.52 10.51 -17.44
N ASN A 83 -3.24 9.37 -16.82
CA ASN A 83 -2.99 8.12 -17.52
C ASN A 83 -3.54 6.98 -16.65
N ASP A 84 -4.74 6.54 -17.03
CA ASP A 84 -5.30 5.24 -16.69
C ASP A 84 -4.29 4.13 -17.05
N ALA A 85 -3.40 3.72 -16.15
CA ALA A 85 -2.63 2.46 -16.25
C ALA A 85 -1.71 2.09 -15.04
N GLU A 86 -1.98 2.51 -13.79
CA GLU A 86 -1.37 1.84 -12.62
C GLU A 86 -2.38 0.90 -11.94
N SER A 87 -2.96 0.02 -12.76
CA SER A 87 -3.66 -1.17 -12.31
C SER A 87 -2.65 -2.30 -12.28
N GLY A 88 -2.08 -2.57 -11.12
CA GLY A 88 -1.05 -3.61 -11.05
C GLY A 88 -0.57 -3.99 -9.65
N ILE A 89 -0.92 -3.23 -8.62
CA ILE A 89 -0.64 -3.61 -7.24
C ILE A 89 -1.96 -3.60 -6.47
N TYR A 90 -2.31 -4.76 -5.94
CA TYR A 90 -3.37 -4.93 -4.96
C TYR A 90 -2.81 -4.66 -3.58
N GLU A 91 -3.52 -3.90 -2.76
CA GLU A 91 -3.18 -3.66 -1.36
C GLU A 91 -4.42 -3.81 -0.48
N GLY A 92 -4.27 -4.52 0.63
CA GLY A 92 -5.38 -4.74 1.55
C GLY A 92 -5.04 -5.64 2.72
N ILE A 93 -6.08 -6.22 3.30
CA ILE A 93 -5.99 -7.08 4.48
C ILE A 93 -6.63 -8.43 4.17
N ILE A 94 -5.95 -9.52 4.55
CA ILE A 94 -6.50 -10.87 4.56
C ILE A 94 -6.62 -11.31 6.02
N ILE A 95 -7.77 -11.85 6.40
CA ILE A 95 -7.91 -12.56 7.67
C ILE A 95 -7.51 -14.02 7.42
N LYS A 96 -6.46 -14.50 8.10
CA LYS A 96 -5.96 -15.86 7.84
C LYS A 96 -7.06 -16.92 8.05
N GLU A 97 -7.87 -16.75 9.09
CA GLU A 97 -8.93 -17.67 9.46
C GLU A 97 -10.10 -17.68 8.47
N SER A 98 -10.11 -16.76 7.49
CA SER A 98 -11.07 -16.75 6.40
C SER A 98 -10.64 -17.56 5.17
N LEU A 99 -9.48 -18.23 5.22
CA LEU A 99 -8.92 -19.02 4.12
C LEU A 99 -9.11 -20.53 4.35
N ASP A 100 -9.57 -21.23 3.32
CA ASP A 100 -9.52 -22.70 3.24
C ASP A 100 -8.19 -23.20 2.66
N ARG A 101 -7.51 -22.37 1.86
CA ARG A 101 -6.26 -22.72 1.16
C ARG A 101 -5.19 -21.66 1.41
N ASP A 102 -4.21 -22.01 2.24
CA ASP A 102 -3.10 -21.11 2.61
C ASP A 102 -2.12 -20.82 1.44
N GLU A 103 -2.16 -21.58 0.35
CA GLU A 103 -1.31 -21.40 -0.86
C GLU A 103 -1.46 -19.98 -1.47
N ILE A 104 -2.59 -19.32 -1.24
CA ILE A 104 -2.78 -17.93 -1.67
C ILE A 104 -1.79 -16.96 -1.01
N LEU A 105 -1.24 -17.31 0.16
CA LEU A 105 -0.26 -16.49 0.85
C LEU A 105 1.08 -16.43 0.11
N ASP A 106 1.39 -17.41 -0.74
CA ASP A 106 2.56 -17.38 -1.62
C ASP A 106 2.41 -16.38 -2.78
N ALA A 107 1.17 -15.95 -3.06
CA ALA A 107 0.84 -14.97 -4.09
C ALA A 107 0.94 -13.52 -3.62
N VAL A 108 1.30 -13.28 -2.34
CA VAL A 108 1.32 -11.94 -1.74
C VAL A 108 2.62 -11.64 -1.00
N SER A 109 3.00 -10.36 -1.00
CA SER A 109 4.03 -9.82 -0.11
C SER A 109 3.39 -9.36 1.19
N MET A 110 3.72 -10.01 2.30
CA MET A 110 3.22 -9.64 3.63
C MET A 110 3.97 -8.41 4.16
N ASN A 111 3.25 -7.32 4.38
CA ASN A 111 3.82 -6.05 4.85
C ASN A 111 3.77 -5.94 6.38
N LYS A 112 2.70 -6.44 6.99
CA LYS A 112 2.45 -6.36 8.43
C LYS A 112 1.49 -7.47 8.85
N VAL A 113 1.66 -8.00 10.06
CA VAL A 113 0.74 -8.98 10.66
C VAL A 113 0.30 -8.47 12.02
N GLU A 114 -1.00 -8.49 12.27
CA GLU A 114 -1.62 -8.12 13.54
C GLU A 114 -2.53 -9.22 14.05
N ILE A 115 -2.78 -9.22 15.36
CA ILE A 115 -3.79 -10.07 16.00
C ILE A 115 -4.93 -9.17 16.46
N TRP A 116 -6.12 -9.38 15.90
CA TRP A 116 -7.34 -8.64 16.25
C TRP A 116 -8.19 -9.47 17.20
N ASN A 117 -8.72 -8.85 18.26
CA ASN A 117 -9.69 -9.50 19.14
C ASN A 117 -11.09 -9.31 18.55
N ALA A 118 -11.61 -10.35 17.91
CA ALA A 118 -12.88 -10.31 17.21
C ALA A 118 -14.09 -10.61 18.10
N GLY A 119 -13.86 -11.01 19.36
CA GLY A 119 -14.93 -11.31 20.34
C GLY A 119 -15.81 -12.51 20.01
N GLY A 120 -15.64 -13.15 18.84
CA GLY A 120 -16.38 -14.31 18.35
C GLY A 120 -15.60 -15.63 18.43
N ALA A 121 -15.95 -16.57 17.56
CA ALA A 121 -15.24 -17.84 17.39
C ALA A 121 -14.67 -17.91 15.94
N PRO A 122 -13.34 -17.83 15.74
CA PRO A 122 -12.29 -17.73 16.76
C PRO A 122 -12.22 -16.35 17.43
N LYS A 123 -11.75 -16.34 18.69
CA LYS A 123 -11.66 -15.12 19.52
C LYS A 123 -10.65 -14.11 18.98
N TYR A 124 -9.63 -14.61 18.30
CA TYR A 124 -8.57 -13.80 17.71
C TYR A 124 -8.48 -14.10 16.22
N TRP A 125 -8.31 -13.04 15.43
CA TRP A 125 -8.07 -13.11 14.00
C TRP A 125 -6.66 -12.64 13.69
N THR A 126 -6.00 -13.30 12.75
CA THR A 126 -4.70 -12.91 12.24
C THR A 126 -4.92 -12.05 11.00
N ALA A 127 -4.79 -10.73 11.16
CA ALA A 127 -4.90 -9.77 10.07
C ALA A 127 -3.55 -9.63 9.36
N ILE A 128 -3.48 -10.02 8.10
CA ILE A 128 -2.29 -9.96 7.26
C ILE A 128 -2.48 -8.81 6.27
N TYR A 129 -1.71 -7.74 6.46
CA TYR A 129 -1.62 -6.64 5.51
C TYR A 129 -0.69 -7.04 4.38
N PHE A 130 -1.16 -6.93 3.14
CA PHE A 130 -0.46 -7.47 2.00
C PHE A 130 -0.40 -6.50 0.82
N THR A 131 0.55 -6.76 -0.06
CA THR A 131 0.53 -6.28 -1.44
C THR A 131 0.66 -7.44 -2.41
N SER A 132 0.04 -7.38 -3.59
CA SER A 132 0.24 -8.37 -4.66
C SER A 132 0.33 -7.70 -6.01
N SER A 133 1.30 -8.10 -6.83
CA SER A 133 1.44 -7.64 -8.21
C SER A 133 0.82 -8.60 -9.23
N ARG A 134 0.20 -9.68 -8.76
CA ARG A 134 -0.36 -10.72 -9.62
C ARG A 134 -1.70 -10.26 -10.23
N PRO A 135 -1.85 -10.21 -11.56
CA PRO A 135 -3.09 -9.74 -12.19
C PRO A 135 -4.32 -10.62 -11.92
N ASP A 136 -4.09 -11.92 -11.68
CA ASP A 136 -5.12 -12.93 -11.37
C ASP A 136 -5.41 -13.05 -9.86
N PHE A 137 -4.84 -12.16 -9.04
CA PHE A 137 -4.94 -12.25 -7.59
C PHE A 137 -6.38 -12.24 -7.07
N PRO A 138 -7.30 -11.38 -7.54
CA PRO A 138 -8.69 -11.39 -7.05
C PRO A 138 -9.38 -12.74 -7.25
N GLU A 139 -9.19 -13.37 -8.40
CA GLU A 139 -9.75 -14.66 -8.75
C GLU A 139 -9.10 -15.79 -7.94
N LEU A 140 -7.78 -15.73 -7.73
CA LEU A 140 -7.07 -16.69 -6.88
C LEU A 140 -7.54 -16.61 -5.42
N LEU A 141 -7.67 -15.39 -4.88
CA LEU A 141 -8.18 -15.18 -3.52
C LEU A 141 -9.63 -15.65 -3.38
N SER A 142 -10.45 -15.40 -4.40
CA SER A 142 -11.82 -15.91 -4.46
C SER A 142 -11.88 -17.44 -4.39
N GLY A 143 -10.92 -18.16 -4.96
CA GLY A 143 -10.84 -19.62 -4.85
C GLY A 143 -10.29 -20.13 -3.50
N ALA A 144 -9.67 -19.26 -2.71
CA ALA A 144 -9.01 -19.60 -1.46
C ALA A 144 -9.82 -19.26 -0.20
N LEU A 145 -10.76 -18.30 -0.29
CA LEU A 145 -11.63 -17.93 0.82
C LEU A 145 -12.59 -19.07 1.20
N SER A 146 -12.89 -19.21 2.48
CA SER A 146 -13.91 -20.14 2.96
C SER A 146 -15.31 -19.73 2.49
N GLY A 147 -16.03 -20.65 1.86
CA GLY A 147 -17.37 -20.37 1.29
C GLY A 147 -18.50 -20.22 2.30
N GLY A 148 -18.22 -20.42 3.60
CA GLY A 148 -19.22 -20.47 4.65
C GLY A 148 -20.14 -21.69 4.47
N THR A 149 -19.82 -22.80 5.13
CA THR A 149 -20.75 -23.93 5.22
C THR A 149 -21.64 -23.77 6.45
N ASP A 150 -22.95 -23.92 6.26
CA ASP A 150 -23.98 -24.06 7.29
C ASP A 150 -24.29 -22.83 8.16
N GLY A 151 -24.85 -21.79 7.53
CA GLY A 151 -25.64 -20.75 8.22
C GLY A 151 -24.85 -19.69 9.00
N GLY A 152 -23.52 -19.67 8.89
CA GLY A 152 -22.66 -18.59 9.37
C GLY A 152 -22.47 -17.46 8.34
N GLU A 153 -22.04 -16.27 8.81
CA GLU A 153 -21.69 -15.13 7.95
C GLU A 153 -20.60 -15.52 6.94
N ALA A 154 -20.81 -15.15 5.67
CA ALA A 154 -19.84 -15.43 4.60
C ALA A 154 -18.59 -14.56 4.78
N TRP A 155 -17.42 -15.20 4.73
CA TRP A 155 -16.16 -14.48 4.72
C TRP A 155 -15.98 -13.71 3.41
N PHE A 156 -15.46 -12.48 3.54
CA PHE A 156 -15.07 -11.66 2.40
C PHE A 156 -13.76 -10.94 2.69
N ALA A 157 -13.05 -10.58 1.62
CA ALA A 157 -11.88 -9.72 1.67
C ALA A 157 -12.18 -8.40 0.98
N ASP A 158 -11.72 -7.29 1.57
CA ASP A 158 -11.75 -5.97 0.96
C ASP A 158 -10.32 -5.46 0.71
N PHE A 159 -10.07 -5.00 -0.50
CA PHE A 159 -8.77 -4.44 -0.89
C PHE A 159 -8.96 -3.47 -2.07
N LYS A 160 -7.88 -2.79 -2.45
CA LYS A 160 -7.92 -1.85 -3.57
C LYS A 160 -6.74 -2.03 -4.51
N SER A 161 -6.88 -1.52 -5.73
CA SER A 161 -5.79 -1.31 -6.67
C SER A 161 -6.06 -0.04 -7.45
N GLY A 162 -5.19 0.97 -7.29
CA GLY A 162 -5.44 2.31 -7.83
C GLY A 162 -6.79 2.86 -7.37
N ASN A 163 -7.62 3.30 -8.32
CA ASN A 163 -8.96 3.84 -8.05
C ASN A 163 -10.06 2.75 -7.97
N MET A 164 -9.71 1.46 -7.96
CA MET A 164 -10.66 0.37 -7.94
C MET A 164 -10.68 -0.31 -6.58
N LYS A 165 -11.86 -0.44 -5.98
CA LYS A 165 -12.11 -1.27 -4.79
C LYS A 165 -12.58 -2.66 -5.21
N TYR A 166 -12.09 -3.68 -4.52
CA TYR A 166 -12.43 -5.08 -4.72
C TYR A 166 -13.02 -5.65 -3.44
N ILE A 167 -14.15 -6.34 -3.58
CA ILE A 167 -14.82 -7.10 -2.53
C ILE A 167 -14.94 -8.52 -3.01
N VAL A 168 -14.22 -9.43 -2.37
CA VAL A 168 -14.04 -10.80 -2.85
C VAL A 168 -14.67 -11.77 -1.86
N PHE A 169 -15.51 -12.64 -2.38
CA PHE A 169 -16.10 -13.79 -1.68
C PHE A 169 -15.59 -15.08 -2.32
N ASN A 170 -15.89 -16.22 -1.71
CA ASN A 170 -15.70 -17.51 -2.38
C ASN A 170 -16.51 -17.55 -3.69
N GLY A 171 -15.82 -17.75 -4.81
CA GLY A 171 -16.42 -17.88 -6.14
C GLY A 171 -17.02 -16.58 -6.74
N LEU A 172 -16.81 -15.43 -6.12
CA LEU A 172 -17.27 -14.13 -6.63
C LEU A 172 -16.29 -12.99 -6.34
N VAL A 173 -15.96 -12.24 -7.39
CA VAL A 173 -15.20 -10.99 -7.30
C VAL A 173 -16.12 -9.83 -7.69
N LEU A 174 -16.38 -8.92 -6.76
CA LEU A 174 -17.07 -7.66 -7.02
C LEU A 174 -16.04 -6.53 -7.03
N ARG A 175 -16.26 -5.53 -7.88
CA ARG A 175 -15.42 -4.33 -7.93
C ARG A 175 -16.21 -3.09 -8.31
N TYR A 176 -15.77 -1.95 -7.82
CA TYR A 176 -16.31 -0.65 -8.17
C TYR A 176 -15.21 0.40 -8.17
N GLU A 177 -15.42 1.48 -8.92
CA GLU A 177 -14.54 2.62 -8.93
C GLU A 177 -14.79 3.53 -7.72
N ILE A 178 -13.75 3.93 -7.01
CA ILE A 178 -13.84 4.78 -5.83
C ILE A 178 -14.38 6.16 -6.25
N GLY A 179 -15.35 6.68 -5.49
CA GLY A 179 -16.11 7.88 -5.83
C GLY A 179 -17.32 7.65 -6.74
N ASN A 180 -17.49 6.46 -7.35
CA ASN A 180 -18.66 6.11 -8.14
C ASN A 180 -19.78 5.53 -7.25
N LEU A 181 -20.66 6.42 -6.76
CA LEU A 181 -21.75 6.06 -5.85
C LEU A 181 -22.72 4.99 -6.41
N PRO A 182 -23.21 5.08 -7.67
CA PRO A 182 -24.07 4.04 -8.23
C PRO A 182 -23.44 2.64 -8.25
N ASP A 183 -22.16 2.55 -8.59
CA ASP A 183 -21.44 1.28 -8.63
C ASP A 183 -21.20 0.73 -7.23
N LYS A 184 -20.85 1.60 -6.27
CA LYS A 184 -20.74 1.24 -4.86
C LYS A 184 -22.07 0.70 -4.32
N GLU A 185 -23.19 1.37 -4.60
CA GLU A 185 -24.52 0.90 -4.19
C GLU A 185 -24.87 -0.47 -4.77
N ARG A 186 -24.53 -0.72 -6.04
CA ARG A 186 -24.73 -2.03 -6.68
C ARG A 186 -23.95 -3.12 -5.94
N VAL A 187 -22.67 -2.87 -5.62
CA VAL A 187 -21.82 -3.82 -4.89
C VAL A 187 -22.37 -4.04 -3.48
N CYS A 188 -22.73 -2.99 -2.74
CA CYS A 188 -23.31 -3.13 -1.41
C CYS A 188 -24.60 -3.98 -1.43
N ARG A 189 -25.49 -3.78 -2.40
CA ARG A 189 -26.71 -4.61 -2.55
C ARG A 189 -26.37 -6.09 -2.80
N GLU A 190 -25.31 -6.38 -3.54
CA GLU A 190 -24.84 -7.76 -3.74
C GLU A 190 -24.22 -8.37 -2.49
N CYS A 191 -23.55 -7.56 -1.66
CA CYS A 191 -23.05 -7.98 -0.35
C CYS A 191 -24.19 -8.24 0.64
N GLU A 192 -25.21 -7.37 0.69
CA GLU A 192 -26.40 -7.55 1.54
C GLU A 192 -27.13 -8.87 1.25
N LYS A 193 -27.30 -9.22 -0.04
CA LYS A 193 -27.89 -10.51 -0.45
C LYS A 193 -27.11 -11.72 0.05
N ARG A 194 -25.83 -11.55 0.40
CA ARG A 194 -24.93 -12.58 0.91
C ARG A 194 -24.78 -12.54 2.43
N GLY A 195 -25.57 -11.72 3.11
CA GLY A 195 -25.62 -11.66 4.57
C GLY A 195 -24.58 -10.73 5.21
N VAL A 196 -23.91 -9.86 4.43
CA VAL A 196 -23.00 -8.85 4.98
C VAL A 196 -23.82 -7.73 5.63
N ALA A 197 -23.48 -7.37 6.86
CA ALA A 197 -24.16 -6.29 7.59
C ALA A 197 -23.75 -4.91 7.05
N LYS A 198 -24.66 -3.93 7.05
CA LYS A 198 -24.39 -2.58 6.53
C LYS A 198 -23.24 -1.89 7.27
N GLU A 199 -23.10 -2.18 8.55
CA GLU A 199 -22.05 -1.67 9.42
C GLU A 199 -20.66 -2.14 8.96
N GLN A 200 -20.57 -3.34 8.36
CA GLN A 200 -19.35 -3.92 7.80
C GLN A 200 -19.00 -3.36 6.41
N MET A 201 -19.92 -2.61 5.78
CA MET A 201 -19.75 -2.01 4.44
C MET A 201 -19.34 -0.54 4.49
N ASN A 202 -18.96 -0.02 5.67
CA ASN A 202 -18.42 1.33 5.82
C ASN A 202 -16.93 1.37 5.44
N TRP A 203 -16.62 1.03 4.18
CA TRP A 203 -15.25 0.98 3.71
C TRP A 203 -14.71 2.39 3.45
N PRO A 204 -13.52 2.74 3.98
CA PRO A 204 -12.87 3.99 3.64
C PRO A 204 -12.57 4.01 2.14
N GLU A 205 -12.92 5.14 1.51
CA GLU A 205 -12.63 5.46 0.12
C GLU A 205 -11.19 5.97 -0.03
#